data_AF-A0A7W3R926-F1
#
_entry.id   AF-A0A7W3R926-F1
#
_cell.length_a   1.000
_cell.length_b   1.000
_cell.length_c   1.000
_cell.angle_alpha   90.00
_cell.angle_beta   90.00
_cell.angle_gamma   90.00
#
_symmetry.space_group_name_H-M   'P 1'
#
loop_
_entity.id
_entity.type
_entity.pdbx_description
1 polymer ?
#
loop_
_entity_poly.entity_id
_entity_poly.type
_entity_poly.pdbx_seq_one_letter_code
_entity_poly.pdbx_strand_id
1 'polypeptide(L)' 'MLCLTCQRVRPALNPAEYTAGRALLITRHGLCCCAHTVRSVPPRTPAVPAAPTAATAPAAAVR' A
#
# COMPACT_ATOMS: atom_id res chain seq x y z
N MET A 1 11.88 12.75 15.88
CA MET A 1 11.75 11.83 14.71
C MET A 1 10.31 11.67 14.24
N LEU A 2 9.31 11.69 15.12
CA LEU A 2 7.90 11.61 14.72
C LEU A 2 7.35 12.97 14.26
N CYS A 3 6.36 12.93 13.36
CA CYS A 3 5.59 14.09 12.92
C CYS A 3 4.53 14.43 13.97
N LEU A 4 4.45 15.69 14.40
CA LEU A 4 3.51 16.12 15.42
C LEU A 4 2.03 16.10 14.94
N THR A 5 1.80 16.12 13.63
CA THR A 5 0.46 16.12 13.03
C THR A 5 -0.14 14.72 12.96
N CYS A 6 0.68 13.75 12.55
CA CYS A 6 0.21 12.40 12.19
C CYS A 6 0.88 11.28 13.00
N GLN A 7 1.76 11.63 13.94
CA GLN A 7 2.48 10.71 14.84
C GLN A 7 3.29 9.59 14.15
N ARG A 8 3.56 9.74 12.85
CA ARG A 8 4.40 8.82 12.04
C ARG A 8 5.84 9.30 11.94
N VAL A 9 6.77 8.44 11.53
CA VAL A 9 8.20 8.78 11.42
C VAL A 9 8.46 9.76 10.27
N ARG A 10 9.06 10.92 10.52
CA ARG A 10 9.47 11.86 9.46
C ARG A 10 10.52 11.20 8.54
N PRO A 11 10.59 11.55 7.25
CA PRO A 11 11.70 11.13 6.38
C PRO A 11 13.06 11.59 6.94
N ALA A 12 14.10 10.77 6.74
CA ALA A 12 15.46 11.16 7.09
C ALA A 12 15.97 12.19 6.06
N LEU A 13 16.64 13.24 6.52
CA LEU A 13 17.24 14.28 5.68
C LEU A 13 18.69 13.93 5.32
N ASN A 14 19.32 13.04 6.08
CA ASN A 14 20.66 12.54 5.81
C ASN A 14 20.77 11.03 6.17
N PRO A 15 21.79 10.31 5.67
CA PRO A 15 21.96 8.89 5.96
C PRO A 15 22.36 8.60 7.42
N ALA A 16 23.02 9.53 8.11
CA ALA A 16 23.43 9.36 9.50
C ALA A 16 22.23 9.25 10.47
N GLU A 17 21.08 9.81 10.08
CA GLU A 17 19.83 9.68 10.79
C GLU A 17 19.19 8.27 10.74
N TYR A 18 19.70 7.39 9.88
CA TYR A 18 19.19 6.04 9.70
C TYR A 18 19.72 5.09 10.78
N THR A 19 19.15 5.19 11.98
CA THR A 19 19.52 4.38 13.13
C THR A 19 18.58 3.18 13.32
N ALA A 20 19.03 2.15 14.04
CA ALA A 20 18.20 0.99 14.39
C ALA A 20 16.91 1.40 15.15
N GLY A 21 17.01 2.40 16.03
CA GLY A 21 15.83 2.96 16.72
C GLY A 21 14.82 3.58 15.74
N ARG A 22 15.30 4.26 14.70
CA ARG A 22 14.43 4.80 13.63
C ARG A 22 13.80 3.68 12.81
N ALA A 23 14.55 2.62 12.47
CA ALA A 23 14.02 1.46 11.76
C ALA A 23 12.86 0.80 12.53
N LEU A 24 13.01 0.61 13.85
CA LEU A 24 11.93 0.09 14.71
C LEU A 24 10.68 0.98 14.68
N LEU A 25 10.87 2.30 14.74
CA LEU A 25 9.77 3.25 14.65
C LEU A 25 9.08 3.20 13.28
N ILE A 26 9.84 3.03 12.18
CA ILE A 26 9.28 2.90 10.83
C ILE A 26 8.42 1.64 10.73
N THR A 27 8.88 0.50 11.25
CA THR A 27 8.10 -0.74 11.23
C THR A 27 6.81 -0.64 12.06
N ARG A 28 6.84 0.09 13.19
CA ARG A 28 5.69 0.21 14.10
C ARG A 28 4.68 1.28 13.69
N HIS A 29 5.16 2.44 13.24
CA HIS A 29 4.33 3.62 13.01
C HIS A 29 4.23 4.03 11.53
N GLY A 30 5.08 3.46 10.67
CA GLY A 30 5.18 3.84 9.28
C GLY A 30 5.86 5.19 9.06
N LEU A 31 6.13 5.49 7.78
CA LEU A 31 6.66 6.78 7.35
C LEU A 31 5.54 7.82 7.23
N CYS A 32 5.89 9.05 7.60
CA CYS A 32 5.06 10.22 7.48
C CYS A 32 5.00 10.69 6.03
N CYS A 33 3.78 10.86 5.50
CA CYS A 33 3.51 11.48 4.20
C CYS A 33 3.03 12.93 4.32
N CYS A 34 3.01 13.51 5.53
CA CYS A 34 2.46 14.84 5.79
C CYS A 34 3.29 15.97 5.09
N ALA A 35 4.48 15.64 4.55
CA ALA A 35 5.27 16.53 3.68
C ALA A 35 5.10 16.25 2.17
N HIS A 36 4.40 15.17 1.79
CA HIS A 36 4.12 14.79 0.40
C HIS A 36 2.67 15.09 0.04
N THR A 37 2.36 16.37 -0.16
CA THR A 37 1.20 16.76 -0.97
C THR A 37 1.42 16.50 -2.47
N VAL A 38 2.56 15.95 -2.88
CA VAL A 38 2.78 15.50 -4.25
C VAL A 38 2.41 14.01 -4.37
N ARG A 39 1.14 13.80 -4.71
CA ARG A 39 0.60 12.64 -5.43
C ARG A 39 0.90 11.28 -4.80
N SER A 40 0.01 10.85 -3.91
CA SER A 40 -0.25 9.43 -3.67
C SER A 40 -0.50 8.73 -5.00
N VAL A 41 0.52 8.09 -5.57
CA VAL A 41 0.31 7.07 -6.59
C VAL A 41 -0.33 5.92 -5.81
N PRO A 42 -1.60 5.56 -6.08
CA PRO A 42 -2.21 4.42 -5.40
C PRO A 42 -1.33 3.19 -5.66
N PRO A 43 -1.14 2.31 -4.66
CA PRO A 43 -0.48 1.04 -4.91
C PRO A 43 -1.20 0.38 -6.08
N ARG A 44 -0.46 0.01 -7.14
CA ARG A 44 -0.99 -0.83 -8.21
C ARG A 44 -1.30 -2.17 -7.57
N THR A 45 -2.53 -2.36 -7.12
CA THR A 45 -3.06 -3.70 -6.91
C THR A 45 -2.88 -4.43 -8.24
N PRO A 46 -2.25 -5.62 -8.26
CA PRO A 46 -2.37 -6.49 -9.41
C PRO A 46 -3.87 -6.70 -9.62
N ALA A 47 -4.37 -6.32 -10.78
CA ALA A 47 -5.75 -6.61 -11.15
C ALA A 47 -5.89 -8.14 -11.09
N VAL A 48 -6.61 -8.63 -10.08
CA VAL A 48 -7.07 -10.02 -10.08
C VAL A 48 -7.95 -10.15 -11.33
N PRO A 49 -7.64 -11.05 -12.28
CA PRO A 49 -8.55 -11.31 -13.37
C PRO A 49 -9.85 -11.83 -12.76
N ALA A 50 -10.96 -11.17 -13.06
CA ALA A 50 -12.28 -11.66 -12.69
C ALA A 50 -12.40 -13.11 -13.15
N ALA A 51 -12.77 -14.00 -12.21
CA ALA A 51 -13.02 -15.39 -12.50
C ALA A 51 -14.02 -15.53 -13.66
N PRO A 52 -13.84 -16.50 -14.58
CA PRO A 52 -14.86 -16.81 -15.55
C PRO A 52 -16.07 -17.39 -14.81
N THR A 53 -17.21 -16.73 -14.94
CA THR A 53 -18.51 -17.27 -14.56
C THR A 53 -18.70 -18.61 -15.25
N ALA A 54 -18.73 -19.67 -14.44
CA ALA A 54 -19.03 -21.02 -14.87
C ALA A 54 -20.33 -21.02 -15.67
N ALA A 55 -20.26 -21.62 -16.85
CA ALA A 55 -21.35 -21.81 -17.78
C ALA A 55 -22.52 -22.55 -17.12
N THR A 56 -23.66 -21.86 -17.00
CA THR A 56 -24.96 -22.51 -16.85
C THR A 56 -25.32 -23.13 -18.19
N ALA A 57 -25.21 -24.45 -18.31
CA ALA A 57 -25.98 -25.20 -19.30
C ALA A 57 -27.46 -25.21 -18.87
N PRO A 58 -28.40 -25.21 -19.84
CA PRO A 58 -29.15 -26.45 -20.01
C PRO A 58 -29.50 -26.81 -21.46
N ALA A 59 -29.52 -28.13 -21.68
CA ALA A 59 -30.55 -28.94 -22.34
C ALA A 59 -31.13 -28.60 -23.74
N ALA A 60 -31.04 -29.64 -24.58
CA ALA A 60 -32.07 -30.17 -25.49
C ALA A 60 -32.20 -29.60 -26.92
N ALA A 61 -32.02 -30.48 -27.91
CA ALA A 61 -33.08 -31.01 -28.80
C ALA A 61 -32.64 -31.22 -30.27
N VAL A 62 -32.79 -32.48 -30.76
CA VAL A 62 -33.40 -32.87 -32.07
C VAL A 62 -32.57 -32.50 -33.34
N ARG A 63 -32.15 -33.42 -34.24
CA ARG A 63 -32.75 -34.62 -34.87
C ARG A 63 -31.67 -35.65 -35.20
#